data_AF-A0AAW6H035-F1
#
_entry.id   AF-A0AAW6H035-F1
#
_cell.length_a   1.000
_cell.length_b   1.000
_cell.length_c   1.000
_cell.angle_alpha   90.00
_cell.angle_beta   90.00
_cell.angle_gamma   90.00
#
_symmetry.space_group_name_H-M   'P 1'
#
loop_
_entity.id
_entity.type
_entity.pdbx_description
1 polymer ?
#
loop_
_entity_poly.entity_id
_entity_poly.type
_entity_poly.pdbx_seq_one_letter_code
_entity_poly.pdbx_strand_id
1 'polypeptide(L)'
;MKRILILIHVLFCGYICPLLAEDTGAVRYQDSILKVADALPATLVRLTYLRDMAYKHQYAPYNMTFSTRLYEEARRQKNAFYENMGAYYLAACYDKKHDPDSLSYWVDVLKDFVPQVGTYDYYLEQKAAISRALASKRQIEKAVYVAKETLEESKLRHSNNGMIAAYNSLGCAYGVSSRPNEALDSFLEAYRNFSPQTKASLKVDILSRIAQVYGNGGKDSLKLPYLHEMDMTL
;
A
#
# COMPACT_ATOMS: atom_id res chain seq x y z
N MET A 1 -29.69 46.43 -12.42
CA MET A 1 -28.45 46.17 -13.19
C MET A 1 -27.16 46.19 -12.35
N LYS A 2 -26.92 47.18 -11.48
CA LYS A 2 -25.71 47.21 -10.61
C LYS A 2 -25.50 45.98 -9.71
N ARG A 3 -26.57 45.42 -9.12
CA ARG A 3 -26.49 44.21 -8.27
C ARG A 3 -26.14 42.93 -9.05
N ILE A 4 -26.54 42.84 -10.30
CA ILE A 4 -26.24 41.69 -11.18
C ILE A 4 -24.76 41.72 -11.61
N LEU A 5 -24.22 42.90 -11.88
CA LEU A 5 -22.81 43.07 -12.23
C LEU A 5 -21.87 42.71 -11.06
N ILE A 6 -22.28 43.01 -9.82
CA ILE A 6 -21.53 42.63 -8.61
C ILE A 6 -21.53 41.11 -8.42
N LEU A 7 -22.67 40.43 -8.63
CA LEU A 7 -22.76 38.97 -8.54
C LEU A 7 -21.91 38.27 -9.61
N ILE A 8 -21.88 38.80 -10.83
CA ILE A 8 -21.03 38.27 -11.91
C ILE A 8 -19.54 38.48 -11.59
N HIS A 9 -19.15 39.63 -11.01
CA HIS A 9 -17.77 39.85 -10.57
C HIS A 9 -17.34 38.91 -9.43
N VAL A 10 -18.22 38.61 -8.47
CA VAL A 10 -17.91 37.64 -7.40
C VAL A 10 -17.80 36.21 -7.95
N LEU A 11 -18.63 35.84 -8.94
CA LEU A 11 -18.57 34.55 -9.62
C LEU A 11 -17.33 34.37 -10.52
N PHE A 12 -16.84 35.44 -11.17
CA PHE A 12 -15.67 35.39 -12.04
C PHE A 12 -14.34 35.69 -11.32
N CYS A 13 -14.33 36.49 -10.25
CA CYS A 13 -13.15 36.72 -9.40
C CYS A 13 -13.01 35.67 -8.28
N GLY A 14 -14.02 34.81 -8.10
CA GLY A 14 -14.00 33.66 -7.19
C GLY A 14 -13.14 32.49 -7.68
N TYR A 15 -12.26 32.69 -8.66
CA TYR A 15 -11.09 31.82 -8.85
C TYR A 15 -10.18 31.99 -7.62
N ILE A 16 -10.59 31.33 -6.54
CA ILE A 16 -9.69 30.91 -5.48
C ILE A 16 -8.72 29.99 -6.20
N CYS A 17 -7.58 30.52 -6.67
CA CYS A 17 -6.39 29.71 -6.81
C CYS A 17 -6.30 28.95 -5.49
N PRO A 18 -6.41 27.61 -5.46
CA PRO A 18 -6.03 26.91 -4.27
C PRO A 18 -4.54 27.22 -4.11
N LEU A 19 -4.24 28.21 -3.27
CA LEU A 19 -2.96 28.33 -2.60
C LEU A 19 -2.87 27.07 -1.74
N LEU A 20 -2.50 25.96 -2.38
CA LEU A 20 -1.90 24.84 -1.68
C LEU A 20 -0.70 25.48 -1.00
N ALA A 21 -0.80 25.70 0.31
CA ALA A 21 0.33 26.11 1.10
C ALA A 21 1.38 25.01 0.92
N GLU A 22 2.36 25.28 0.06
CA GLU A 22 3.46 24.36 -0.16
C GLU A 22 4.19 24.25 1.17
N ASP A 23 4.19 23.04 1.74
CA ASP A 23 4.88 22.79 3.00
C ASP A 23 6.38 22.85 2.74
N THR A 24 6.92 24.07 2.82
CA THR A 24 8.35 24.36 2.68
C THR A 24 9.21 23.54 3.67
N GLY A 25 8.63 23.10 4.80
CA GLY A 25 9.26 22.20 5.76
C GLY A 25 9.41 20.79 5.20
N ALA A 26 8.37 20.25 4.58
CA ALA A 26 8.42 18.95 3.91
C ALA A 26 9.45 18.91 2.77
N VAL A 27 9.47 19.95 1.93
CA VAL A 27 10.46 20.06 0.84
C VAL A 27 11.89 20.12 1.40
N ARG A 28 12.13 20.98 2.41
CA ARG A 28 13.45 21.09 3.05
C ARG A 28 13.91 19.77 3.69
N TYR A 29 13.00 19.05 4.34
CA TYR A 29 13.30 17.75 4.94
C TYR A 29 13.71 16.74 3.87
N GLN A 30 12.91 16.63 2.81
CA GLN A 30 13.20 15.76 1.67
C GLN A 30 14.58 16.06 1.07
N ASP A 31 14.86 17.33 0.78
CA ASP A 31 16.14 17.75 0.20
C ASP A 31 17.33 17.40 1.08
N SER A 32 17.18 17.53 2.40
CA SER A 32 18.23 17.21 3.36
C SER A 32 18.57 15.72 3.33
N ILE A 33 17.56 14.86 3.29
CA ILE A 33 17.74 13.40 3.18
C ILE A 33 18.38 13.02 1.85
N LEU A 34 17.96 13.65 0.74
CA LEU A 34 18.47 13.34 -0.59
C LEU A 34 19.91 13.83 -0.79
N LYS A 35 20.30 14.98 -0.21
CA LYS A 35 21.70 15.43 -0.22
C LYS A 35 22.64 14.40 0.41
N VAL A 36 22.22 13.74 1.49
CA VAL A 36 23.00 12.64 2.08
C VAL A 36 23.12 11.48 1.09
N ALA A 37 22.03 11.06 0.45
CA ALA A 37 22.07 9.99 -0.55
C ALA A 37 23.02 10.34 -1.72
N ASP A 38 22.98 11.58 -2.20
CA ASP A 38 23.79 12.05 -3.33
C ASP A 38 25.29 12.10 -2.99
N ALA A 39 25.63 12.36 -1.73
CA ALA A 39 27.01 12.36 -1.23
C ALA A 39 27.58 10.94 -1.01
N LEU A 40 26.74 9.92 -0.84
CA LEU A 40 27.18 8.52 -0.70
C LEU A 40 27.71 7.98 -2.04
N PRO A 41 28.67 7.04 -2.07
CA PRO A 41 29.12 6.42 -3.31
C PRO A 41 28.00 5.58 -3.94
N ALA A 42 27.93 5.55 -5.28
CA ALA A 42 26.95 4.80 -6.09
C ALA A 42 27.15 3.27 -6.00
N THR A 43 26.95 2.75 -4.80
CA THR A 43 27.15 1.35 -4.40
C THR A 43 25.98 0.90 -3.54
N LEU A 44 26.07 -0.31 -2.99
CA LEU A 44 25.11 -0.86 -2.04
C LEU A 44 24.86 0.05 -0.82
N VAL A 45 25.84 0.87 -0.41
CA VAL A 45 25.69 1.84 0.69
C VAL A 45 24.59 2.87 0.38
N ARG A 46 24.56 3.40 -0.84
CA ARG A 46 23.52 4.35 -1.25
C ARG A 46 22.16 3.67 -1.41
N LEU A 47 22.13 2.45 -1.96
CA LEU A 47 20.88 1.68 -2.12
C LEU A 47 20.24 1.31 -0.78
N THR A 48 21.04 0.85 0.18
CA THR A 48 20.57 0.55 1.55
C THR A 48 20.02 1.79 2.25
N TYR A 49 20.72 2.93 2.13
CA TYR A 49 20.23 4.20 2.67
C TYR A 49 18.88 4.60 2.04
N LEU A 50 18.77 4.60 0.71
CA LEU A 50 17.51 4.95 0.01
C LEU A 50 16.37 3.99 0.35
N ARG A 51 16.66 2.69 0.49
CA ARG A 51 15.70 1.68 0.97
C ARG A 51 15.17 2.03 2.35
N ASP A 52 16.05 2.38 3.28
CA ASP A 52 15.63 2.74 4.63
C ASP A 52 14.78 4.02 4.66
N MET A 53 15.10 4.98 3.78
CA MET A 53 14.30 6.18 3.63
C MET A 53 12.91 5.87 3.06
N ALA A 54 12.82 5.05 2.02
CA ALA A 54 11.53 4.61 1.47
C ALA A 54 10.70 3.84 2.51
N TYR A 55 11.33 2.93 3.26
CA TYR A 55 10.68 2.13 4.30
C TYR A 55 10.13 2.97 5.46
N LYS A 56 10.87 3.99 5.91
CA LYS A 56 10.46 4.86 7.03
C LYS A 56 9.41 5.89 6.64
N HIS A 57 9.26 6.17 5.34
CA HIS A 57 8.43 7.25 4.83
C HIS A 57 7.37 6.75 3.85
N GLN A 58 6.58 5.75 4.24
CA GLN A 58 5.61 5.11 3.33
C GLN A 58 4.33 5.92 3.07
N TYR A 59 4.17 7.08 3.70
CA TYR A 59 3.01 7.97 3.55
C TYR A 59 3.37 9.31 2.90
N ALA A 60 2.36 9.98 2.34
CA ALA A 60 2.50 11.33 1.81
C ALA A 60 2.93 12.30 2.94
N PRO A 61 3.73 13.33 2.64
CA PRO A 61 4.13 13.76 1.28
C PRO A 61 5.38 13.08 0.71
N TYR A 62 6.08 12.24 1.49
CA TYR A 62 7.44 11.79 1.16
C TYR A 62 7.55 10.50 0.34
N ASN A 63 6.55 9.64 0.46
CA ASN A 63 6.57 8.27 -0.05
C ASN A 63 6.98 8.13 -1.51
N MET A 64 6.37 8.92 -2.39
CA MET A 64 6.64 8.86 -3.81
C MET A 64 8.10 9.24 -4.10
N THR A 65 8.60 10.32 -3.50
CA THR A 65 9.97 10.79 -3.72
C THR A 65 10.98 9.71 -3.35
N PHE A 66 10.95 9.19 -2.12
CA PHE A 66 11.97 8.23 -1.70
C PHE A 66 11.86 6.89 -2.43
N SER A 67 10.65 6.45 -2.78
CA SER A 67 10.44 5.24 -3.58
C SER A 67 10.98 5.39 -5.00
N THR A 68 10.72 6.53 -5.66
CA THR A 68 11.27 6.85 -6.98
C THR A 68 12.79 6.92 -6.94
N ARG A 69 13.36 7.61 -5.94
CA ARG A 69 14.81 7.76 -5.81
C ARG A 69 15.50 6.41 -5.60
N LEU A 70 14.90 5.50 -4.83
CA LEU A 70 15.39 4.12 -4.70
C LEU A 70 15.34 3.38 -6.04
N TYR A 71 14.18 3.39 -6.71
CA TYR A 71 13.98 2.69 -7.98
C TYR A 71 14.96 3.14 -9.06
N GLU A 72 15.12 4.45 -9.24
CA GLU A 72 16.04 5.00 -10.23
C GLU A 72 17.50 4.72 -9.90
N GLU A 73 17.90 4.82 -8.63
CA GLU A 73 19.27 4.50 -8.25
C GLU A 73 19.59 3.02 -8.46
N ALA A 74 18.65 2.13 -8.12
CA ALA A 74 18.80 0.70 -8.37
C ALA A 74 18.92 0.39 -9.87
N ARG A 75 18.12 1.06 -10.71
CA ARG A 75 18.21 0.98 -12.18
C ARG A 75 19.58 1.41 -12.70
N ARG A 76 20.10 2.56 -12.24
CA ARG A 76 21.44 3.05 -12.63
C ARG A 76 22.52 2.05 -12.27
N GLN A 77 22.42 1.44 -11.08
CA GLN A 77 23.35 0.43 -10.60
C GLN A 77 23.08 -0.99 -11.14
N LYS A 78 22.03 -1.18 -11.96
CA LYS A 78 21.57 -2.48 -12.47
C LYS A 78 21.37 -3.53 -11.37
N ASN A 79 20.81 -3.10 -10.24
CA ASN A 79 20.57 -3.96 -9.09
C ASN A 79 19.10 -4.38 -9.03
N ALA A 80 18.78 -5.54 -9.62
CA ALA A 80 17.42 -6.07 -9.72
C ALA A 80 16.70 -6.19 -8.37
N PHE A 81 17.41 -6.55 -7.29
CA PHE A 81 16.80 -6.69 -5.97
C PHE A 81 16.27 -5.35 -5.45
N TYR A 82 17.09 -4.30 -5.48
CA TYR A 82 16.67 -2.97 -5.03
C TYR A 82 15.72 -2.29 -6.03
N GLU A 83 15.79 -2.64 -7.31
CA GLU A 83 14.87 -2.16 -8.33
C GLU A 83 13.47 -2.71 -8.07
N ASN A 84 13.35 -4.01 -7.82
CA ASN A 84 12.11 -4.63 -7.36
C ASN A 84 11.59 -4.00 -6.05
N MET A 85 12.46 -3.70 -5.07
CA MET A 85 12.02 -3.01 -3.84
C MET A 85 11.50 -1.59 -4.12
N GLY A 86 12.16 -0.83 -5.00
CA GLY A 86 11.70 0.49 -5.44
C GLY A 86 10.32 0.42 -6.12
N ALA A 87 10.15 -0.54 -7.04
CA ALA A 87 8.88 -0.81 -7.70
C ALA A 87 7.77 -1.19 -6.70
N TYR A 88 8.10 -2.00 -5.69
CA TYR A 88 7.16 -2.39 -4.64
C TYR A 88 6.69 -1.20 -3.80
N TYR A 89 7.59 -0.30 -3.42
CA TYR A 89 7.18 0.91 -2.68
C TYR A 89 6.41 1.90 -3.57
N LEU A 90 6.71 1.97 -4.87
CA LEU A 90 5.94 2.78 -5.83
C LEU A 90 4.52 2.22 -5.99
N ALA A 91 4.35 0.90 -6.15
CA ALA A 91 3.06 0.24 -6.12
C ALA A 91 2.28 0.60 -4.84
N ALA A 92 2.92 0.48 -3.68
CA ALA A 92 2.31 0.85 -2.39
C ALA A 92 1.91 2.33 -2.30
N CYS A 93 2.56 3.23 -3.04
CA CYS A 93 2.15 4.64 -3.14
C CYS A 93 0.83 4.78 -3.91
N TYR A 94 0.66 4.06 -5.03
CA TYR A 94 -0.56 4.11 -5.85
C TYR A 94 -1.75 3.40 -5.20
N ASP A 95 -1.49 2.32 -4.45
CA ASP A 95 -2.48 1.72 -3.56
C ASP A 95 -3.08 2.75 -2.58
N LYS A 96 -2.22 3.51 -1.88
CA LYS A 96 -2.66 4.59 -0.96
C LYS A 96 -3.40 5.73 -1.65
N LYS A 97 -3.13 5.96 -2.95
CA LYS A 97 -3.87 6.93 -3.78
C LYS A 97 -5.19 6.37 -4.31
N HIS A 98 -5.48 5.09 -4.07
CA HIS A 98 -6.60 4.37 -4.66
C HIS A 98 -6.63 4.47 -6.19
N ASP A 99 -5.46 4.34 -6.80
CA ASP A 99 -5.27 4.40 -8.26
C ASP A 99 -4.97 2.98 -8.80
N PRO A 100 -6.01 2.22 -9.20
CA PRO A 100 -5.84 0.84 -9.64
C PRO A 100 -5.07 0.71 -10.96
N ASP A 101 -5.10 1.73 -11.83
CA ASP A 101 -4.47 1.66 -13.16
C ASP A 101 -2.95 1.80 -13.03
N SER A 102 -2.49 2.82 -12.30
CA SER A 102 -1.07 2.97 -12.01
C SER A 102 -0.54 1.83 -11.14
N LEU A 103 -1.34 1.32 -10.19
CA LEU A 103 -0.97 0.15 -9.40
C LEU A 103 -0.81 -1.09 -10.27
N SER A 104 -1.71 -1.32 -11.24
CA SER A 104 -1.63 -2.46 -12.16
C SER A 104 -0.35 -2.42 -12.99
N TYR A 105 0.05 -1.24 -13.48
CA TYR A 105 1.34 -1.06 -14.15
C TYR A 105 2.52 -1.53 -13.30
N TRP A 106 2.58 -1.12 -12.03
CA TRP A 106 3.67 -1.53 -11.14
C TRP A 106 3.61 -3.00 -10.76
N VAL A 107 2.43 -3.60 -10.69
CA VAL A 107 2.24 -5.03 -10.49
C VAL A 107 2.82 -5.83 -11.65
N ASP A 108 2.63 -5.39 -12.90
CA ASP A 108 3.25 -6.02 -14.07
C ASP A 108 4.78 -5.91 -14.03
N VAL A 109 5.31 -4.73 -13.67
CA VAL A 109 6.76 -4.53 -13.46
C VAL A 109 7.30 -5.49 -12.39
N LEU A 110 6.60 -5.65 -11.27
CA LEU A 110 7.00 -6.58 -10.19
C LEU A 110 6.98 -8.04 -10.63
N LYS A 111 6.03 -8.41 -11.50
CA LYS A 111 5.94 -9.77 -12.05
C LYS A 111 7.19 -10.13 -12.83
N ASP A 112 7.71 -9.19 -13.62
CA ASP A 112 8.91 -9.39 -14.42
C ASP A 112 10.19 -9.56 -13.58
N PHE A 113 10.19 -9.05 -12.34
CA PHE A 113 11.31 -9.23 -11.40
C PHE A 113 11.34 -10.60 -10.72
N VAL A 114 10.22 -11.34 -10.70
CA VAL A 114 10.12 -12.62 -9.96
C VAL A 114 11.28 -13.60 -10.26
N PRO A 115 11.69 -13.84 -11.52
CA PRO A 115 12.80 -14.75 -11.81
C PRO A 115 14.15 -14.28 -11.23
N GLN A 116 14.33 -12.97 -11.06
CA GLN A 116 15.60 -12.37 -10.59
C GLN A 116 15.65 -12.29 -9.07
N VAL A 117 14.51 -12.03 -8.42
CA VAL A 117 14.43 -11.93 -6.95
C VAL A 117 14.12 -13.26 -6.26
N GLY A 118 13.59 -14.25 -7.00
CA GLY A 118 13.33 -15.60 -6.50
C GLY A 118 12.11 -15.71 -5.58
N THR A 119 11.23 -14.71 -5.53
CA THR A 119 10.00 -14.74 -4.74
C THR A 119 8.85 -14.05 -5.44
N TYR A 120 7.63 -14.57 -5.25
CA TYR A 120 6.39 -13.98 -5.75
C TYR A 120 5.78 -12.96 -4.76
N ASP A 121 6.32 -12.84 -3.54
CA ASP A 121 5.69 -12.07 -2.46
C ASP A 121 5.44 -10.60 -2.84
N TYR A 122 6.44 -9.91 -3.39
CA TYR A 122 6.29 -8.50 -3.79
C TYR A 122 5.20 -8.31 -4.84
N TYR A 123 5.19 -9.17 -5.87
CA TYR A 123 4.20 -9.16 -6.94
C TYR A 123 2.80 -9.44 -6.41
N LEU A 124 2.62 -10.54 -5.67
CA LEU A 124 1.29 -10.99 -5.24
C LEU A 124 0.70 -10.13 -4.13
N GLU A 125 1.53 -9.58 -3.23
CA GLU A 125 1.05 -8.59 -2.26
C GLU A 125 0.47 -7.34 -2.96
N GLN A 126 1.13 -6.84 -4.00
CA GLN A 126 0.65 -5.66 -4.74
C GLN A 126 -0.49 -6.00 -5.69
N LYS A 127 -0.52 -7.21 -6.26
CA LYS A 127 -1.68 -7.71 -7.01
C LYS A 127 -2.93 -7.76 -6.12
N ALA A 128 -2.78 -8.20 -4.87
CA ALA A 128 -3.86 -8.17 -3.89
C ALA A 128 -4.29 -6.72 -3.58
N ALA A 129 -3.37 -5.75 -3.59
CA ALA A 129 -3.70 -4.34 -3.37
C ALA A 129 -4.60 -3.74 -4.48
N ILE A 130 -4.54 -4.24 -5.72
CA ILE A 130 -5.45 -3.82 -6.80
C ILE A 130 -6.91 -4.01 -6.38
N SER A 131 -7.23 -5.12 -5.72
CA SER A 131 -8.58 -5.36 -5.20
C SER A 131 -9.03 -4.27 -4.23
N ARG A 132 -8.16 -3.82 -3.31
CA ARG A 132 -8.49 -2.74 -2.36
C ARG A 132 -8.71 -1.40 -3.06
N ALA A 133 -7.88 -1.07 -4.04
CA ALA A 133 -8.06 0.13 -4.86
C ALA A 133 -9.37 0.10 -5.68
N LEU A 134 -9.76 -1.07 -6.19
CA LEU A 134 -11.05 -1.25 -6.90
C LEU A 134 -12.25 -1.14 -5.94
N ALA A 135 -12.15 -1.72 -4.75
CA ALA A 135 -13.21 -1.67 -3.75
C ALA A 135 -13.50 -0.23 -3.29
N SER A 136 -12.47 0.60 -3.11
CA SER A 136 -12.66 2.02 -2.75
C SER A 136 -13.32 2.84 -3.88
N LYS A 137 -13.20 2.39 -5.13
CA LYS A 137 -13.91 2.94 -6.30
C LYS A 137 -15.30 2.30 -6.52
N ARG A 138 -15.80 1.53 -5.56
CA ARG A 138 -17.11 0.82 -5.61
C ARG A 138 -17.21 -0.23 -6.73
N GLN A 139 -16.09 -0.70 -7.29
CA GLN A 139 -16.07 -1.82 -8.24
C GLN A 139 -15.97 -3.15 -7.49
N ILE A 140 -17.00 -3.48 -6.70
CA ILE A 140 -16.94 -4.55 -5.69
C ILE A 140 -16.74 -5.93 -6.31
N GLU A 141 -17.48 -6.26 -7.36
CA GLU A 141 -17.43 -7.59 -8.00
C GLU A 141 -16.04 -7.82 -8.61
N LYS A 142 -15.48 -6.78 -9.25
CA LYS A 142 -14.13 -6.81 -9.79
C LYS A 142 -13.08 -6.92 -8.69
N ALA A 143 -13.25 -6.20 -7.58
CA ALA A 143 -12.37 -6.30 -6.43
C ALA A 143 -12.36 -7.72 -5.82
N VAL A 144 -13.54 -8.32 -5.63
CA VAL A 144 -13.67 -9.70 -5.14
C VAL A 144 -13.03 -10.70 -6.11
N TYR A 145 -13.25 -10.53 -7.41
CA TYR A 145 -12.64 -11.36 -8.45
C TYR A 145 -11.11 -11.31 -8.39
N VAL A 146 -10.53 -10.11 -8.39
CA VAL A 146 -9.07 -9.92 -8.34
C VAL A 146 -8.47 -10.50 -7.05
N ALA A 147 -9.13 -10.34 -5.90
CA ALA A 147 -8.66 -10.93 -4.65
C ALA A 147 -8.67 -12.46 -4.69
N LYS A 148 -9.74 -13.07 -5.22
CA LYS A 148 -9.84 -14.53 -5.38
C LYS A 148 -8.81 -15.07 -6.36
N GLU A 149 -8.63 -14.43 -7.51
CA GLU A 149 -7.62 -14.81 -8.49
C GLU A 149 -6.21 -14.75 -7.88
N THR A 150 -5.90 -13.66 -7.16
CA THR A 150 -4.61 -13.49 -6.48
C THR A 150 -4.41 -14.54 -5.39
N LEU A 151 -5.47 -14.91 -4.65
CA LEU A 151 -5.42 -15.96 -3.63
C LEU A 151 -5.06 -17.31 -4.23
N GLU A 152 -5.73 -17.70 -5.33
CA GLU A 152 -5.45 -18.96 -6.01
C GLU A 152 -4.04 -19.00 -6.60
N GLU A 153 -3.59 -17.90 -7.22
CA GLU A 153 -2.21 -17.79 -7.68
C GLU A 153 -1.20 -17.87 -6.53
N SER A 154 -1.49 -17.24 -5.38
CA SER A 154 -0.61 -17.29 -4.21
C SER A 154 -0.45 -18.69 -3.65
N LYS A 155 -1.53 -19.47 -3.61
CA LYS A 155 -1.48 -20.89 -3.23
C LYS A 155 -0.64 -21.70 -4.22
N LEU A 156 -0.87 -21.52 -5.52
CA LEU A 156 -0.12 -22.20 -6.59
C LEU A 156 1.38 -21.90 -6.55
N ARG A 157 1.75 -20.65 -6.23
CA ARG A 157 3.13 -20.19 -6.16
C ARG A 157 3.77 -20.33 -4.78
N HIS A 158 3.05 -20.90 -3.81
CA HIS A 158 3.49 -21.04 -2.42
C HIS A 158 3.94 -19.72 -1.78
N SER A 159 3.32 -18.60 -2.15
CA SER A 159 3.57 -17.29 -1.56
C SER A 159 2.67 -17.10 -0.34
N ASN A 160 3.23 -17.29 0.86
CA ASN A 160 2.49 -17.09 2.10
C ASN A 160 2.07 -15.61 2.25
N ASN A 161 2.96 -14.65 2.00
CA ASN A 161 2.62 -13.23 2.13
C ASN A 161 1.58 -12.79 1.10
N GLY A 162 1.67 -13.25 -0.15
CA GLY A 162 0.65 -13.02 -1.17
C GLY A 162 -0.71 -13.58 -0.78
N MET A 163 -0.75 -14.78 -0.20
CA MET A 163 -1.97 -15.42 0.29
C MET A 163 -2.62 -14.61 1.42
N ILE A 164 -1.84 -14.17 2.42
CA ILE A 164 -2.35 -13.35 3.53
C ILE A 164 -2.87 -12.00 3.01
N ALA A 165 -2.14 -11.35 2.10
CA ALA A 165 -2.58 -10.11 1.47
C ALA A 165 -3.88 -10.29 0.67
N ALA A 166 -4.03 -11.41 -0.05
CA ALA A 166 -5.23 -11.70 -0.83
C ALA A 166 -6.45 -11.94 0.06
N TYR A 167 -6.31 -12.69 1.16
CA TYR A 167 -7.38 -12.83 2.16
C TYR A 167 -7.76 -11.49 2.78
N ASN A 168 -6.78 -10.64 3.13
CA ASN A 168 -7.03 -9.29 3.64
C ASN A 168 -7.86 -8.46 2.64
N SER A 169 -7.45 -8.44 1.37
CA SER A 169 -8.16 -7.73 0.31
C SER A 169 -9.58 -8.26 0.08
N LEU A 170 -9.76 -9.58 0.11
CA LEU A 170 -11.07 -10.22 -0.01
C LEU A 170 -11.99 -9.82 1.16
N GLY A 171 -11.47 -9.87 2.38
CA GLY A 171 -12.22 -9.44 3.56
C GLY A 171 -12.57 -7.95 3.53
N CYS A 172 -11.66 -7.10 3.06
CA CYS A 172 -11.94 -5.67 2.86
C CYS A 172 -13.06 -5.45 1.82
N ALA A 173 -13.03 -6.16 0.68
CA ALA A 173 -14.07 -6.03 -0.34
C ALA A 173 -15.46 -6.47 0.18
N TYR A 174 -15.53 -7.54 0.98
CA TYR A 174 -16.75 -7.95 1.66
C TYR A 174 -17.21 -6.94 2.71
N GLY A 175 -16.29 -6.38 3.50
CA GLY A 175 -16.61 -5.34 4.49
C GLY A 175 -17.23 -4.09 3.83
N VAL A 176 -16.65 -3.63 2.72
CA VAL A 176 -17.16 -2.47 1.95
C VAL A 176 -18.55 -2.74 1.34
N SER A 177 -18.90 -4.00 1.09
CA SER A 177 -20.19 -4.43 0.55
C SER A 177 -21.19 -4.93 1.62
N SER A 178 -20.99 -4.54 2.87
CA SER A 178 -21.88 -4.87 4.00
C SER A 178 -22.04 -6.37 4.24
N ARG A 179 -20.98 -7.15 4.01
CA ARG A 179 -20.91 -8.61 4.24
C ARG A 179 -19.96 -8.94 5.39
N PRO A 180 -20.26 -8.52 6.64
CA PRO A 180 -19.32 -8.58 7.75
C PRO A 180 -18.92 -10.00 8.16
N ASN A 181 -19.80 -10.98 8.01
CA ASN A 181 -19.48 -12.39 8.31
C ASN A 181 -18.43 -12.93 7.33
N GLU A 182 -18.63 -12.70 6.03
CA GLU A 182 -17.69 -13.17 5.00
C GLU A 182 -16.36 -12.42 5.06
N ALA A 183 -16.41 -11.15 5.47
CA ALA A 183 -15.21 -10.38 5.79
C ALA A 183 -14.43 -11.03 6.95
N LEU A 184 -15.11 -11.31 8.06
CA LEU A 184 -14.51 -11.95 9.22
C LEU A 184 -13.93 -13.32 8.89
N ASP A 185 -14.67 -14.15 8.16
CA ASP A 185 -14.22 -15.48 7.74
C ASP A 185 -12.93 -15.38 6.91
N SER A 186 -12.85 -14.41 5.99
CA SER A 186 -11.65 -14.17 5.19
C SER A 186 -10.46 -13.77 6.06
N PHE A 187 -10.66 -12.89 7.06
CA PHE A 187 -9.58 -12.49 7.96
C PHE A 187 -9.14 -13.63 8.90
N LEU A 188 -10.08 -14.44 9.39
CA LEU A 188 -9.78 -15.60 10.23
C LEU A 188 -9.02 -16.68 9.45
N GLU A 189 -9.36 -16.90 8.18
CA GLU A 189 -8.59 -17.79 7.31
C GLU A 189 -7.16 -17.27 7.07
N ALA A 190 -6.98 -15.95 6.92
CA ALA A 190 -5.63 -15.36 6.88
C ALA A 190 -4.86 -15.65 8.19
N TYR A 191 -5.49 -15.38 9.34
CA TYR A 191 -4.90 -15.59 10.65
C TYR A 191 -4.45 -17.05 10.88
N ARG A 192 -5.30 -18.02 10.52
CA ARG A 192 -4.99 -19.46 10.59
C ARG A 192 -3.81 -19.88 9.73
N ASN A 193 -3.51 -19.11 8.68
CA ASN A 193 -2.43 -19.37 7.74
C ASN A 193 -1.17 -18.52 8.01
N PHE A 194 -1.10 -17.84 9.15
CA PHE A 194 0.15 -17.21 9.57
C PHE A 194 1.26 -18.26 9.69
N SER A 195 2.46 -17.85 9.26
CA SER A 195 3.69 -18.61 9.41
C SER A 195 4.77 -17.76 10.07
N PRO A 196 5.91 -18.35 10.45
CA PRO A 196 7.07 -17.58 10.89
C PRO A 196 7.61 -16.61 9.81
N GLN A 197 7.31 -16.86 8.53
CA GLN A 197 7.73 -16.02 7.39
C GLN A 197 6.72 -14.93 7.04
N THR A 198 5.50 -14.97 7.58
CA THR A 198 4.51 -13.91 7.36
C THR A 198 5.05 -12.59 7.91
N LYS A 199 5.07 -11.55 7.07
CA LYS A 199 5.52 -10.20 7.46
C LYS A 199 4.71 -9.67 8.65
N ALA A 200 5.39 -9.06 9.61
CA ALA A 200 4.76 -8.48 10.80
C ALA A 200 3.66 -7.46 10.45
N SER A 201 3.88 -6.64 9.42
CA SER A 201 2.87 -5.68 8.94
C SER A 201 1.58 -6.36 8.46
N LEU A 202 1.68 -7.50 7.76
CA LEU A 202 0.50 -8.25 7.33
C LEU A 202 -0.22 -8.91 8.51
N LYS A 203 0.53 -9.38 9.52
CA LYS A 203 -0.06 -9.91 10.75
C LYS A 203 -0.86 -8.83 11.48
N VAL A 204 -0.26 -7.67 11.69
CA VAL A 204 -0.90 -6.50 12.33
C VAL A 204 -2.14 -6.07 11.54
N ASP A 205 -2.06 -6.01 10.21
CA ASP A 205 -3.22 -5.71 9.37
C ASP A 205 -4.37 -6.68 9.62
N ILE A 206 -4.13 -7.99 9.56
CA ILE A 206 -5.18 -8.99 9.78
C ILE A 206 -5.74 -8.95 11.22
N LEU A 207 -4.87 -8.89 12.23
CA LEU A 207 -5.28 -8.83 13.64
C LEU A 207 -6.15 -7.59 13.91
N SER A 208 -5.75 -6.43 13.39
CA SER A 208 -6.50 -5.19 13.53
C SER A 208 -7.88 -5.26 12.84
N ARG A 209 -7.98 -5.94 11.70
CA ARG A 209 -9.24 -6.15 10.97
C ARG A 209 -10.19 -7.08 11.70
N ILE A 210 -9.70 -8.20 12.25
CA ILE A 210 -10.51 -9.11 13.08
C ILE A 210 -11.03 -8.36 14.31
N ALA A 211 -10.15 -7.65 15.00
CA ALA A 211 -10.51 -6.85 16.17
C ALA A 211 -11.57 -5.79 15.85
N GLN A 212 -11.44 -5.11 14.70
CA GLN A 212 -12.40 -4.14 14.21
C GLN A 212 -13.78 -4.77 13.94
N VAL A 213 -13.84 -5.92 13.28
CA VAL A 213 -15.13 -6.59 12.98
C VAL A 213 -15.83 -7.03 14.26
N TYR A 214 -15.11 -7.63 15.21
CA TYR A 214 -15.69 -7.99 16.51
C TYR A 214 -16.13 -6.76 17.32
N GLY A 215 -15.32 -5.70 17.34
CA GLY A 215 -15.65 -4.45 18.03
C GLY A 215 -16.92 -3.80 17.48
N ASN A 216 -17.04 -3.70 16.15
CA ASN A 216 -18.23 -3.14 15.50
C ASN A 216 -19.50 -3.98 15.79
N GLY A 217 -19.34 -5.28 16.06
CA GLY A 217 -20.43 -6.18 16.44
C GLY A 217 -20.71 -6.23 17.95
N GLY A 218 -20.04 -5.43 18.78
CA GLY A 218 -20.18 -5.45 20.24
C GLY A 218 -19.62 -6.72 20.93
N LYS A 219 -18.77 -7.49 20.24
CA LYS A 219 -18.22 -8.76 20.72
C LYS A 219 -16.84 -8.55 21.36
N ASP A 220 -16.76 -7.73 22.40
CA ASP A 220 -15.48 -7.30 22.99
C ASP A 220 -14.63 -8.46 23.52
N SER A 221 -15.23 -9.48 24.12
CA SER A 221 -14.50 -10.67 24.59
C SER A 221 -13.76 -11.40 23.47
N LEU A 222 -14.32 -11.42 22.25
CA LEU A 222 -13.69 -12.01 21.08
C LEU A 222 -12.63 -11.10 20.44
N LYS A 223 -12.70 -9.79 20.66
CA LYS A 223 -11.74 -8.80 20.15
C LYS A 223 -10.41 -8.84 20.91
N LEU A 224 -10.46 -8.98 22.24
CA LEU A 224 -9.29 -8.81 23.13
C LEU A 224 -8.09 -9.71 22.80
N PRO A 225 -8.25 -11.01 22.46
CA PRO A 225 -7.10 -11.85 22.15
C PRO A 225 -6.28 -11.34 20.96
N TYR A 226 -6.95 -10.84 19.91
CA TYR A 226 -6.28 -10.35 18.71
C TYR A 226 -5.57 -9.02 18.94
N LEU A 227 -6.10 -8.15 19.80
CA LEU A 227 -5.39 -6.93 20.23
C LEU A 227 -4.13 -7.27 21.02
N HIS A 228 -4.23 -8.23 21.95
CA HIS A 228 -3.08 -8.66 22.74
C HIS A 228 -1.97 -9.27 21.86
N GLU A 229 -2.33 -10.12 20.90
CA GLU A 229 -1.35 -10.68 19.96
C GLU A 229 -0.72 -9.60 19.06
N MET A 230 -1.49 -8.59 18.67
CA MET A 230 -0.99 -7.47 17.86
C MET A 230 0.09 -6.67 18.62
N ASP A 231 -0.12 -6.40 19.91
CA ASP A 231 0.86 -5.72 20.77
C ASP A 231 2.15 -6.54 20.93
N MET A 232 2.05 -7.88 20.91
CA MET A 232 3.21 -8.78 20.98
C MET A 232 3.94 -8.96 19.63
N THR A 233 3.31 -8.52 18.52
CA THR A 233 3.85 -8.65 17.15
C THR A 233 4.68 -7.43 16.72
N LEU A 234 4.50 -6.28 17.39
CA LEU A 234 5.20 -5.02 17.18
C LEU A 234 6.53 -4.95 17.95
#